data_AF-A0A388M6U9-F1
#
_entry.id   AF-A0A388M6U9-F1
#
_cell.length_a   1.000
_cell.length_b   1.000
_cell.length_c   1.000
_cell.angle_alpha   90.00
_cell.angle_beta   90.00
_cell.angle_gamma   90.00
#
_symmetry.space_group_name_H-M   'P 1'
#
loop_
_entity.id
_entity.type
_entity.pdbx_description
1 polymer ?
#
loop_
_entity_poly.entity_id
_entity_poly.type
_entity_poly.pdbx_seq_one_letter_code
_entity_poly.pdbx_strand_id
1 'polypeptide(L)'
;MAARIQGSLGGGGRSDGGGLLPAPSSSNAIVPYVAPQNKGYGNSNYNGGQDNGGQRYSRPWNGGYRDRERDRDEKIDRLYAMMSEQIEEQEKRKREAAKLELLQEEKKRLQAEEDKRIQAAKDWEQQEARLGHIVRSSVKAVCESALGWKVDIPEDEDEEVVKLRKELEALRAQTVGGVNESRVDFLRREKEALLKKKDLESEEERLRQEIAELKSRQEKGKESHDVGKEDGLLAMQLQIQELSTIRSALEEKNAKLSSLKTKNNHLRKEFPELREEVVLIRGKRDVAVVTESSPPEEPAKGKQKADPKFTTMYTPKDLEALQKAYKQALAAKEMALREAEMAKERMARMGASRIRLTSRKASARKTTPTNLRTSFQAVEVGSDEEEEEHEGGLVAGKAKTRPIVDVAHDLEETRMIKFRDVRMKEIRQAKKADMEIACVEEGISYIKLDQARTDVAEIRARRDFDVWLKDRDRKGGSEPDKDEDDSEQSYATSTEDVHEG
;
A
#
# COMPACT_ATOMS: atom_id res chain seq x y z
N MET A 1 -61.63 37.93 28.63
CA MET A 1 -61.60 37.28 29.96
C MET A 1 -60.64 36.10 29.84
N ALA A 2 -59.37 36.27 30.23
CA ALA A 2 -58.78 35.69 31.46
C ALA A 2 -58.93 34.15 31.51
N ALA A 3 -57.90 33.32 31.63
CA ALA A 3 -56.71 33.48 32.44
C ALA A 3 -55.50 32.66 31.93
N ARG A 4 -54.34 33.18 32.27
CA ARG A 4 -52.99 32.64 32.13
C ARG A 4 -52.71 31.83 33.41
N ILE A 5 -52.33 30.55 33.31
CA ILE A 5 -51.85 29.79 34.46
C ILE A 5 -50.34 29.61 34.35
N GLN A 6 -49.67 30.32 35.25
CA GLN A 6 -48.27 30.21 35.65
C GLN A 6 -48.20 29.26 36.86
N GLY A 7 -47.12 28.50 36.95
CA GLY A 7 -46.68 27.75 38.15
C GLY A 7 -45.62 26.75 37.70
N SER A 8 -44.31 26.96 37.82
CA SER A 8 -43.47 27.55 38.87
C SER A 8 -43.49 26.77 40.19
N LEU A 9 -42.26 26.55 40.70
CA LEU A 9 -41.83 25.95 41.97
C LEU A 9 -41.71 24.41 41.95
N GLY A 10 -40.58 23.79 42.27
CA GLY A 10 -39.30 24.32 42.75
C GLY A 10 -38.48 23.26 43.50
N GLY A 11 -37.16 23.46 43.53
CA GLY A 11 -36.19 22.85 44.46
C GLY A 11 -35.77 21.43 44.09
N GLY A 12 -34.50 21.06 44.00
CA GLY A 12 -33.27 21.59 44.61
C GLY A 12 -32.43 20.35 44.99
N GLY A 13 -31.12 20.27 44.88
CA GLY A 13 -30.08 21.16 44.39
C GLY A 13 -28.72 20.43 44.47
N ARG A 14 -27.65 21.16 44.12
CA ARG A 14 -26.23 20.95 44.47
C ARG A 14 -25.57 19.68 43.89
N SER A 15 -24.37 19.70 43.32
CA SER A 15 -23.23 20.61 43.42
C SER A 15 -22.26 20.36 42.25
N ASP A 16 -21.57 21.42 41.82
CA ASP A 16 -20.20 21.47 41.27
C ASP A 16 -19.83 20.60 40.06
N GLY A 17 -19.26 21.11 38.96
CA GLY A 17 -18.68 22.41 38.66
C GLY A 17 -18.08 22.35 37.24
N GLY A 18 -17.75 23.52 36.69
CA GLY A 18 -16.97 23.62 35.45
C GLY A 18 -17.76 24.06 34.22
N GLY A 19 -18.26 25.30 34.26
CA GLY A 19 -18.69 26.01 33.06
C GLY A 19 -17.50 26.37 32.17
N LEU A 20 -17.56 25.97 30.90
CA LEU A 20 -16.90 26.67 29.81
C LEU A 20 -17.93 26.86 28.68
N LEU A 21 -18.10 28.13 28.34
CA LEU A 21 -19.03 28.65 27.35
C LEU A 21 -18.57 28.31 25.92
N PRO A 22 -19.50 28.25 24.95
CA PRO A 22 -19.17 28.11 23.53
C PRO A 22 -18.51 29.39 23.01
N ALA A 23 -17.33 29.26 22.41
CA ALA A 23 -16.61 30.37 21.78
C ALA A 23 -17.20 30.70 20.39
N PRO A 24 -17.31 32.00 20.04
CA PRO A 24 -17.79 32.43 18.74
C PRO A 24 -16.70 32.41 17.67
N SER A 25 -17.20 32.33 16.44
CA SER A 25 -16.49 32.37 15.16
C SER A 25 -15.64 33.63 14.97
N SER A 26 -14.58 33.46 14.17
CA SER A 26 -13.81 34.48 13.45
C SER A 26 -13.07 35.56 14.27
N SER A 27 -11.75 35.42 14.39
CA SER A 27 -10.80 36.52 14.19
C SER A 27 -9.37 35.98 14.13
N ASN A 28 -8.71 36.24 12.99
CA ASN A 28 -7.29 36.03 12.77
C ASN A 28 -6.48 36.94 13.71
N ALA A 29 -6.02 36.41 14.84
CA ALA A 29 -5.01 37.05 15.68
C ALA A 29 -3.70 36.27 15.56
N ILE A 30 -2.76 36.86 14.83
CA ILE A 30 -1.36 36.41 14.74
C ILE A 30 -0.74 36.63 16.12
N VAL A 31 -0.59 35.54 16.88
CA VAL A 31 0.21 35.52 18.11
C VAL A 31 1.67 35.24 17.70
N PRO A 32 2.63 36.12 18.03
CA PRO A 32 4.03 35.85 17.74
C PRO A 32 4.52 34.66 18.56
N TYR A 33 4.89 33.60 17.86
CA TYR A 33 5.47 32.39 18.44
C TYR A 33 6.82 32.71 19.08
N VAL A 34 6.87 32.64 20.42
CA VAL A 34 8.12 32.73 21.19
C VAL A 34 8.75 31.34 21.19
N ALA A 35 9.89 31.21 20.50
CA ALA A 35 10.65 29.96 20.45
C ALA A 35 11.13 29.54 21.85
N PRO A 36 11.03 28.25 22.23
CA PRO A 36 11.56 27.78 23.49
C PRO A 36 13.09 27.91 23.51
N GLN A 37 13.59 28.67 24.48
CA GLN A 37 15.01 28.78 24.78
C GLN A 37 15.55 27.41 25.20
N ASN A 38 16.40 26.87 24.35
CA ASN A 38 17.10 25.62 24.59
C ASN A 38 18.06 25.81 25.78
N LYS A 39 17.70 25.24 26.93
CA LYS A 39 18.54 25.18 28.13
C LYS A 39 19.80 24.38 27.79
N GLY A 40 20.92 25.08 27.71
CA GLY A 40 22.24 24.49 27.56
C GLY A 40 22.53 23.55 28.72
N TYR A 41 22.68 22.26 28.41
CA TYR A 41 23.42 21.33 29.26
C TYR A 41 24.90 21.48 28.94
N GLY A 42 25.56 22.34 29.71
CA GLY A 42 26.98 22.16 29.98
C GLY A 42 27.14 20.97 30.93
N ASN A 43 27.98 20.01 30.56
CA ASN A 43 28.69 19.23 31.55
C ASN A 43 30.10 18.90 31.06
N SER A 44 31.06 19.68 31.57
CA SER A 44 32.45 19.26 31.66
C SER A 44 32.54 18.04 32.57
N ASN A 45 33.29 17.02 32.18
CA ASN A 45 34.10 16.33 33.17
C ASN A 45 35.40 15.82 32.54
N TYR A 46 36.44 16.63 32.76
CA TYR A 46 37.83 16.20 32.71
C TYR A 46 38.09 15.27 33.90
N ASN A 47 38.57 14.06 33.63
CA ASN A 47 39.26 13.18 34.58
C ASN A 47 40.24 12.38 33.71
N GLY A 48 41.57 12.41 33.84
CA GLY A 48 42.38 12.55 35.04
C GLY A 48 42.86 11.16 35.48
N GLY A 49 44.09 10.77 35.13
CA GLY A 49 44.74 9.49 35.52
C GLY A 49 45.48 8.85 34.34
N GLN A 50 46.78 9.08 34.06
CA GLN A 50 47.99 8.93 34.87
C GLN A 50 48.48 7.48 35.00
N ASP A 51 49.58 7.24 34.28
CA ASP A 51 50.67 6.29 34.52
C ASP A 51 50.38 4.83 34.93
N ASN A 52 50.65 3.92 34.00
CA ASN A 52 51.42 2.74 34.36
C ASN A 52 52.35 2.32 33.22
N GLY A 53 53.66 2.40 33.49
CA GLY A 53 54.72 1.94 32.61
C GLY A 53 54.67 0.42 32.47
N GLY A 54 54.71 -0.06 31.24
CA GLY A 54 54.69 -1.49 30.97
C GLY A 54 54.89 -1.79 29.49
N GLN A 55 56.16 -1.96 29.13
CA GLN A 55 56.65 -2.72 27.98
C GLN A 55 56.08 -2.39 26.59
N ARG A 56 56.92 -1.66 25.86
CA ARG A 56 56.85 -1.43 24.42
C ARG A 56 57.02 -2.74 23.65
N TYR A 57 55.91 -3.44 23.42
CA TYR A 57 55.74 -4.13 22.15
C TYR A 57 54.93 -3.19 21.24
N SER A 58 55.54 -2.78 20.13
CA SER A 58 54.86 -2.07 19.04
C SER A 58 53.73 -2.95 18.50
N ARG A 59 52.56 -2.91 19.15
CA ARG A 59 51.33 -3.48 18.61
C ARG A 59 51.00 -2.70 17.34
N PRO A 60 50.94 -3.34 16.16
CA PRO A 60 50.61 -2.65 14.93
C PRO A 60 49.19 -2.09 15.06
N TRP A 61 49.05 -0.78 15.02
CA TRP A 61 47.78 -0.04 14.95
C TRP A 61 47.11 -0.20 13.57
N ASN A 62 47.15 -1.40 13.00
CA ASN A 62 46.48 -1.76 11.77
C ASN A 62 45.30 -2.67 12.10
N GLY A 63 44.09 -2.10 12.16
CA GLY A 63 42.87 -2.89 11.94
C GLY A 63 41.81 -2.89 13.03
N GLY A 64 41.53 -1.77 13.70
CA GLY A 64 40.44 -1.71 14.71
C GLY A 64 39.43 -0.56 14.60
N TYR A 65 39.67 0.46 13.77
CA TYR A 65 38.76 1.62 13.71
C TYR A 65 37.53 1.42 12.82
N ARG A 66 37.59 0.54 11.82
CA ARG A 66 36.45 0.29 10.92
C ARG A 66 35.30 -0.44 11.59
N ASP A 67 35.58 -1.37 12.52
CA ASP A 67 34.51 -2.08 13.24
C ASP A 67 33.78 -1.16 14.22
N ARG A 68 34.49 -0.21 14.84
CA ARG A 68 33.91 0.75 15.78
C ARG A 68 33.07 1.86 15.11
N GLU A 69 33.29 2.12 13.83
CA GLU A 69 32.41 2.97 13.00
C GLU A 69 31.16 2.20 12.58
N ARG A 70 31.32 0.94 12.16
CA ARG A 70 30.18 0.08 11.80
C ARG A 70 29.21 -0.12 12.97
N ASP A 71 29.72 -0.38 14.17
CA ASP A 71 28.88 -0.50 15.37
C ASP A 71 28.12 0.79 15.72
N ARG A 72 28.70 1.95 15.41
CA ARG A 72 28.05 3.25 15.62
C ARG A 72 26.97 3.51 14.58
N ASP A 73 27.24 3.19 13.32
CA ASP A 73 26.26 3.33 12.24
C ASP A 73 25.08 2.38 12.45
N GLU A 74 25.31 1.12 12.84
CA GLU A 74 24.23 0.19 13.18
C GLU A 74 23.38 0.66 14.36
N LYS A 75 24.01 1.28 15.37
CA LYS A 75 23.27 1.85 16.51
C LYS A 75 22.40 3.03 16.08
N ILE A 76 22.89 3.87 15.17
CA ILE A 76 22.15 5.01 14.63
C ILE A 76 20.98 4.51 13.77
N ASP A 77 21.19 3.52 12.90
CA ASP A 77 20.16 2.95 12.05
C ASP A 77 19.04 2.28 12.87
N ARG A 78 19.40 1.55 13.93
CA ARG A 78 18.40 0.99 14.87
C ARG A 78 17.58 2.07 15.55
N LEU A 79 18.21 3.20 15.89
CA LEU A 79 17.53 4.32 16.55
C LEU A 79 16.57 5.03 15.57
N TYR A 80 16.97 5.21 14.31
CA TYR A 80 16.09 5.74 13.27
C TYR A 80 14.94 4.79 12.94
N ALA A 81 15.20 3.48 12.84
CA ALA A 81 14.16 2.48 12.60
C ALA A 81 13.08 2.51 13.70
N MET A 82 13.51 2.52 14.97
CA MET A 82 12.60 2.62 16.12
C MET A 82 11.79 3.92 16.10
N MET A 83 12.41 5.08 15.81
CA MET A 83 11.68 6.34 15.70
C MET A 83 10.70 6.35 14.51
N SER A 84 11.08 5.77 13.36
CA SER A 84 10.19 5.69 12.20
C SER A 84 8.98 4.78 12.45
N GLU A 85 9.20 3.65 13.11
CA GLU A 85 8.13 2.73 13.50
C GLU A 85 7.17 3.41 14.49
N GLN A 86 7.71 4.17 15.44
CA GLN A 86 6.91 4.93 16.41
C GLN A 86 6.08 6.05 15.77
N ILE A 87 6.62 6.72 14.74
CA ILE A 87 5.88 7.73 13.95
C ILE A 87 4.79 7.07 13.12
N GLU A 88 5.09 5.94 12.46
CA GLU A 88 4.12 5.20 11.66
C GLU A 88 2.98 4.64 12.54
N GLU A 89 3.31 4.12 13.72
CA GLU A 89 2.32 3.64 14.69
C GLU A 89 1.42 4.77 15.20
N GLN A 90 2.00 5.93 15.53
CA GLN A 90 1.24 7.15 15.86
C GLN A 90 0.29 7.56 14.73
N GLU A 91 0.76 7.48 13.49
CA GLU A 91 -0.06 7.82 12.33
C GLU A 91 -1.19 6.81 12.10
N LYS A 92 -0.92 5.51 12.27
CA LYS A 92 -1.95 4.45 12.22
C LYS A 92 -3.02 4.68 13.28
N ARG A 93 -2.63 4.95 14.55
CA ARG A 93 -3.56 5.28 15.62
C ARG A 93 -4.42 6.50 15.31
N LYS A 94 -3.86 7.53 14.67
CA LYS A 94 -4.63 8.71 14.22
C LYS A 94 -5.63 8.36 13.12
N ARG A 95 -5.25 7.53 12.15
CA ARG A 95 -6.16 7.08 11.08
C ARG A 95 -7.29 6.21 11.63
N GLU A 96 -6.99 5.31 12.55
CA GLU A 96 -7.99 4.46 13.21
C GLU A 96 -8.94 5.27 14.09
N ALA A 97 -8.43 6.25 14.85
CA ALA A 97 -9.24 7.16 15.64
C ALA A 97 -10.20 7.98 14.76
N ALA A 98 -9.72 8.52 13.64
CA ALA A 98 -10.56 9.26 12.68
C ALA A 98 -11.64 8.38 12.04
N LYS A 99 -11.32 7.11 11.73
CA LYS A 99 -12.32 6.15 11.24
C LYS A 99 -13.40 5.86 12.28
N LEU A 100 -13.01 5.70 13.55
CA LEU A 100 -13.93 5.42 14.63
C LEU A 100 -14.85 6.62 14.93
N GLU A 101 -14.31 7.84 14.84
CA GLU A 101 -15.09 9.08 14.96
C GLU A 101 -16.13 9.21 13.84
N LEU A 102 -15.76 8.93 12.59
CA LEU A 102 -16.69 8.93 11.45
C LEU A 102 -17.84 7.93 11.65
N LEU A 103 -17.53 6.72 12.12
CA LEU A 103 -18.57 5.72 12.42
C LEU A 103 -19.49 6.15 13.58
N GLN A 104 -18.96 6.85 14.59
CA GLN A 104 -19.78 7.40 15.67
C GLN A 104 -20.70 8.54 15.19
N GLU A 105 -20.21 9.41 14.32
CA GLU A 105 -21.01 10.47 13.71
C GLU A 105 -22.12 9.90 12.81
N GLU A 106 -21.81 8.89 12.00
CA GLU A 106 -22.80 8.22 11.15
C GLU A 106 -23.89 7.54 11.98
N LYS A 107 -23.51 6.84 13.06
CA LYS A 107 -24.48 6.24 13.99
C LYS A 107 -25.40 7.29 14.62
N LYS A 108 -24.86 8.44 15.04
CA LYS A 108 -25.66 9.56 15.56
C LYS A 108 -26.59 10.14 14.49
N ARG A 109 -26.11 10.23 13.24
CA ARG A 109 -26.92 10.72 12.12
C ARG A 109 -28.12 9.81 11.84
N LEU A 110 -27.91 8.50 11.82
CA LEU A 110 -28.97 7.51 11.61
C LEU A 110 -29.99 7.54 12.76
N GLN A 111 -29.52 7.66 14.01
CA GLN A 111 -30.42 7.73 15.15
C GLN A 111 -31.28 9.01 15.14
N ALA A 112 -30.70 10.15 14.78
CA ALA A 112 -31.45 11.40 14.60
C ALA A 112 -32.46 11.32 13.43
N GLU A 113 -32.18 10.53 12.39
CA GLU A 113 -33.11 10.28 11.30
C GLU A 113 -34.27 9.37 11.74
N GLU A 114 -33.99 8.33 12.54
CA GLU A 114 -35.00 7.45 13.11
C GLU A 114 -35.96 8.19 14.06
N ASP A 115 -35.43 9.03 14.95
CA ASP A 115 -36.22 9.87 15.85
C ASP A 115 -37.15 10.83 15.08
N LYS A 116 -36.67 11.39 13.95
CA LYS A 116 -37.49 12.22 13.06
C LYS A 116 -38.64 11.44 12.44
N ARG A 117 -38.44 10.17 12.06
CA ARG A 117 -39.51 9.33 11.52
C ARG A 117 -40.56 9.00 12.57
N ILE A 118 -40.13 8.69 13.80
CA ILE A 118 -41.05 8.43 14.92
C ILE A 118 -41.89 9.69 15.22
N GLN A 119 -41.28 10.87 15.20
CA GLN A 119 -42.00 12.12 15.42
C GLN A 119 -43.02 12.40 14.30
N ALA A 120 -42.62 12.23 13.04
CA ALA A 120 -43.54 12.39 11.91
C ALA A 120 -44.74 11.43 11.98
N ALA A 121 -44.54 10.19 12.43
CA ALA A 121 -45.61 9.23 12.62
C ALA A 121 -46.59 9.66 13.73
N LYS A 122 -46.09 10.16 14.86
CA LYS A 122 -46.92 10.70 15.94
C LYS A 122 -47.72 11.92 15.49
N ASP A 123 -47.10 12.81 14.72
CA ASP A 123 -47.78 14.01 14.21
C ASP A 123 -48.89 13.62 13.22
N TRP A 124 -48.67 12.58 12.41
CA TRP A 124 -49.69 12.03 11.51
C TRP A 124 -50.87 11.43 12.27
N GLU A 125 -50.61 10.59 13.28
CA GLU A 125 -51.64 10.00 14.14
C GLU A 125 -52.47 11.08 14.85
N GLN A 126 -51.82 12.15 15.32
CA GLN A 126 -52.53 13.30 15.90
C GLN A 126 -53.41 14.03 14.88
N GLN A 127 -52.96 14.18 13.64
CA GLN A 127 -53.77 14.79 12.58
C GLN A 127 -54.99 13.92 12.27
N GLU A 128 -54.83 12.60 12.20
CA GLU A 128 -55.92 11.66 11.98
C GLU A 128 -56.95 11.73 13.12
N ALA A 129 -56.51 11.76 14.37
CA ALA A 129 -57.39 11.93 15.53
C ALA A 129 -58.16 13.26 15.48
N ARG A 130 -57.50 14.36 15.08
CA ARG A 130 -58.14 15.68 14.93
C ARG A 130 -59.17 15.68 13.81
N LEU A 131 -58.84 15.10 12.65
CA LEU A 131 -59.78 14.96 11.53
C LEU A 131 -60.99 14.09 11.92
N GLY A 132 -60.75 12.97 12.59
CA GLY A 132 -61.80 12.10 13.11
C GLY A 132 -62.76 12.84 14.04
N HIS A 133 -62.23 13.67 14.96
CA HIS A 133 -63.06 14.51 15.81
C HIS A 133 -63.86 15.53 14.99
N ILE A 134 -63.23 16.24 14.05
CA ILE A 134 -63.92 17.25 13.22
C ILE A 134 -65.08 16.60 12.47
N VAL A 135 -64.85 15.46 11.82
CA VAL A 135 -65.88 14.72 11.07
C VAL A 135 -67.00 14.26 11.99
N ARG A 136 -66.70 13.69 13.17
CA ARG A 136 -67.76 13.31 14.13
C ARG A 136 -68.59 14.51 14.58
N SER A 137 -67.93 15.62 14.89
CA SER A 137 -68.63 16.85 15.32
C SER A 137 -69.46 17.48 14.22
N SER A 138 -69.00 17.44 12.95
CA SER A 138 -69.75 17.98 11.82
C SER A 138 -70.95 17.10 11.49
N VAL A 139 -70.79 15.77 11.50
CA VAL A 139 -71.89 14.82 11.33
C VAL A 139 -72.95 15.03 12.42
N LYS A 140 -72.54 15.16 13.69
CA LYS A 140 -73.44 15.47 14.80
C LYS A 140 -74.25 16.75 14.53
N ALA A 141 -73.57 17.85 14.17
CA ALA A 141 -74.23 19.13 13.88
C ALA A 141 -75.20 19.07 12.69
N VAL A 142 -74.85 18.33 11.63
CA VAL A 142 -75.72 18.12 10.46
C VAL A 142 -76.96 17.32 10.86
N CYS A 143 -76.80 16.24 11.63
CA CYS A 143 -77.91 15.44 12.14
C CYS A 143 -78.84 16.26 13.06
N GLU A 144 -78.28 17.02 13.99
CA GLU A 144 -79.06 17.92 14.87
C GLU A 144 -79.85 18.96 14.06
N SER A 145 -79.23 19.55 13.03
CA SER A 145 -79.88 20.55 12.17
C SER A 145 -81.00 19.97 11.31
N ALA A 146 -80.79 18.77 10.74
CA ALA A 146 -81.76 18.12 9.87
C ALA A 146 -82.97 17.56 10.64
N LEU A 147 -82.74 17.06 11.85
CA LEU A 147 -83.79 16.45 12.65
C LEU A 147 -84.54 17.48 13.48
N GLY A 148 -83.88 18.54 13.98
CA GLY A 148 -84.49 19.62 14.77
C GLY A 148 -84.53 19.35 16.29
N TRP A 149 -83.83 18.33 16.75
CA TRP A 149 -83.73 17.87 18.14
C TRP A 149 -82.28 17.42 18.37
N LYS A 150 -81.77 17.64 19.59
CA LYS A 150 -80.40 17.28 19.96
C LYS A 150 -80.22 15.77 19.82
N VAL A 151 -79.31 15.35 18.94
CA VAL A 151 -78.90 13.96 18.79
C VAL A 151 -77.70 13.76 19.70
N ASP A 152 -77.93 13.25 20.90
CA ASP A 152 -76.86 12.72 21.72
C ASP A 152 -76.42 11.40 21.07
N ILE A 153 -75.41 11.49 20.19
CA ILE A 153 -74.62 10.35 19.75
C ILE A 153 -73.74 9.98 20.96
N PRO A 154 -74.03 8.89 21.68
CA PRO A 154 -73.21 8.44 22.81
C PRO A 154 -71.80 8.14 22.31
N GLU A 155 -70.78 8.62 23.03
CA GLU A 155 -69.38 8.25 22.75
C GLU A 155 -69.11 6.74 23.00
N ASP A 156 -70.04 6.05 23.69
CA ASP A 156 -70.00 4.61 24.00
C ASP A 156 -70.89 3.74 23.09
N GLU A 157 -71.22 4.20 21.87
CA GLU A 157 -71.89 3.32 20.87
C GLU A 157 -71.04 2.11 20.47
N ASP A 158 -69.76 2.06 20.84
CA ASP A 158 -68.92 0.88 20.65
C ASP A 158 -69.53 -0.38 21.29
N GLU A 159 -70.22 -0.29 22.42
CA GLU A 159 -70.82 -1.47 23.08
C GLU A 159 -72.08 -1.97 22.36
N GLU A 160 -72.92 -1.06 21.87
CA GLU A 160 -74.15 -1.41 21.16
C GLU A 160 -73.85 -1.85 19.71
N VAL A 161 -72.84 -1.24 19.09
CA VAL A 161 -72.23 -1.73 17.84
C VAL A 161 -71.61 -3.10 18.04
N VAL A 162 -70.98 -3.40 19.18
CA VAL A 162 -70.48 -4.74 19.51
C VAL A 162 -71.64 -5.74 19.68
N LYS A 163 -72.78 -5.32 20.25
CA LYS A 163 -73.96 -6.17 20.45
C LYS A 163 -74.72 -6.46 19.15
N LEU A 164 -74.94 -5.43 18.32
CA LEU A 164 -75.51 -5.56 16.99
C LEU A 164 -74.59 -6.38 16.07
N ARG A 165 -73.26 -6.23 16.18
CA ARG A 165 -72.31 -7.11 15.49
C ARG A 165 -72.51 -8.58 15.88
N LYS A 166 -72.73 -8.88 17.16
CA LYS A 166 -72.98 -10.26 17.63
C LYS A 166 -74.30 -10.85 17.15
N GLU A 167 -75.40 -10.08 17.16
CA GLU A 167 -76.71 -10.57 16.69
C GLU A 167 -76.74 -10.77 15.16
N LEU A 168 -76.07 -9.90 14.41
CA LEU A 168 -75.90 -10.04 12.95
C LEU A 168 -75.05 -11.27 12.60
N GLU A 169 -74.09 -11.62 13.46
CA GLU A 169 -73.28 -12.84 13.34
C GLU A 169 -74.12 -14.12 13.60
N ALA A 170 -75.05 -14.08 14.55
CA ALA A 170 -75.97 -15.19 14.84
C ALA A 170 -76.99 -15.43 13.71
N LEU A 171 -77.58 -14.37 13.13
CA LEU A 171 -78.50 -14.47 11.99
C LEU A 171 -77.80 -14.94 10.70
N ARG A 172 -76.52 -14.57 10.53
CA ARG A 172 -75.67 -15.11 9.45
C ARG A 172 -75.46 -16.61 9.59
N ALA A 173 -75.24 -17.12 10.80
CA ALA A 173 -75.06 -18.56 11.01
C ALA A 173 -76.29 -19.39 10.61
N GLN A 174 -77.49 -18.81 10.67
CA GLN A 174 -78.76 -19.50 10.40
C GLN A 174 -79.17 -19.51 8.91
N THR A 175 -78.61 -18.62 8.09
CA THR A 175 -78.93 -18.49 6.65
C THR A 175 -77.92 -19.16 5.71
N VAL A 176 -76.87 -19.79 6.26
CA VAL A 176 -75.76 -20.38 5.48
C VAL A 176 -76.05 -21.81 5.00
N GLY A 177 -77.01 -22.54 5.56
CA GLY A 177 -77.28 -23.93 5.18
C GLY A 177 -78.01 -24.06 3.84
N GLY A 178 -77.28 -24.37 2.76
CA GLY A 178 -77.83 -25.09 1.60
C GLY A 178 -77.52 -24.53 0.21
N VAL A 179 -77.71 -23.24 -0.05
CA VAL A 179 -77.51 -22.65 -1.40
C VAL A 179 -76.53 -21.48 -1.39
N ASN A 180 -76.44 -20.75 -0.29
CA ASN A 180 -75.43 -19.71 -0.10
C ASN A 180 -74.04 -20.30 0.19
N GLU A 181 -73.95 -21.50 0.74
CA GLU A 181 -72.69 -22.14 1.13
C GLU A 181 -71.77 -22.40 -0.07
N SER A 182 -72.31 -22.87 -1.19
CA SER A 182 -71.54 -23.08 -2.42
C SER A 182 -71.07 -21.77 -3.06
N ARG A 183 -71.88 -20.70 -2.97
CA ARG A 183 -71.50 -19.35 -3.41
C ARG A 183 -70.48 -18.71 -2.46
N VAL A 184 -70.59 -18.96 -1.15
CA VAL A 184 -69.63 -18.50 -0.14
C VAL A 184 -68.31 -19.25 -0.29
N ASP A 185 -68.31 -20.54 -0.59
CA ASP A 185 -67.11 -21.32 -0.90
C ASP A 185 -66.46 -20.86 -2.21
N PHE A 186 -67.26 -20.54 -3.23
CA PHE A 186 -66.75 -19.91 -4.45
C PHE A 186 -66.08 -18.57 -4.15
N LEU A 187 -66.74 -17.69 -3.41
CA LEU A 187 -66.18 -16.40 -3.00
C LEU A 187 -64.97 -16.54 -2.08
N ARG A 188 -64.89 -17.58 -1.25
CA ARG A 188 -63.74 -17.89 -0.40
C ARG A 188 -62.54 -18.31 -1.25
N ARG A 189 -62.74 -19.17 -2.24
CA ARG A 189 -61.69 -19.55 -3.22
C ARG A 189 -61.25 -18.37 -4.07
N GLU A 190 -62.18 -17.52 -4.50
CA GLU A 190 -61.88 -16.30 -5.25
C GLU A 190 -61.07 -15.30 -4.39
N LYS A 191 -61.47 -15.11 -3.12
CA LYS A 191 -60.72 -14.29 -2.16
C LYS A 191 -59.31 -14.84 -1.92
N GLU A 192 -59.15 -16.14 -1.74
CA GLU A 192 -57.83 -16.78 -1.61
C GLU A 192 -56.98 -16.61 -2.87
N ALA A 193 -57.58 -16.70 -4.06
CA ALA A 193 -56.89 -16.47 -5.32
C ALA A 193 -56.42 -15.01 -5.46
N LEU A 194 -57.25 -14.04 -5.06
CA LEU A 194 -56.88 -12.63 -5.05
C LEU A 194 -55.78 -12.33 -4.02
N LEU A 195 -55.81 -12.98 -2.86
CA LEU A 195 -54.77 -12.82 -1.84
C LEU A 195 -53.42 -13.36 -2.37
N LYS A 196 -53.42 -14.56 -2.95
CA LYS A 196 -52.22 -15.12 -3.60
C LYS A 196 -51.71 -14.23 -4.73
N LYS A 197 -52.61 -13.63 -5.52
CA LYS A 197 -52.23 -12.69 -6.59
C LYS A 197 -51.55 -11.44 -6.02
N LYS A 198 -52.07 -10.90 -4.92
CA LYS A 198 -51.48 -9.75 -4.22
C LYS A 198 -50.09 -10.09 -3.66
N ASP A 199 -49.92 -11.28 -3.08
CA ASP A 199 -48.62 -11.73 -2.58
C ASP A 199 -47.60 -11.84 -3.72
N LEU A 200 -48.02 -12.40 -4.87
CA LEU A 200 -47.19 -12.47 -6.08
C LEU A 200 -46.82 -11.08 -6.63
N GLU A 201 -47.76 -10.12 -6.64
CA GLU A 201 -47.48 -8.74 -7.05
C GLU A 201 -46.45 -8.08 -6.12
N SER A 202 -46.54 -8.32 -4.81
CA SER A 202 -45.57 -7.80 -3.84
C SER A 202 -44.18 -8.44 -3.99
N GLU A 203 -44.14 -9.74 -4.33
CA GLU A 203 -42.90 -10.44 -4.62
C GLU A 203 -42.27 -9.95 -5.94
N GLU A 204 -43.08 -9.71 -6.97
CA GLU A 204 -42.62 -9.13 -8.23
C GLU A 204 -42.03 -7.73 -8.02
N GLU A 205 -42.67 -6.89 -7.20
CA GLU A 205 -42.16 -5.56 -6.88
C GLU A 205 -40.84 -5.62 -6.11
N ARG A 206 -40.71 -6.55 -5.15
CA ARG A 206 -39.44 -6.81 -4.45
C ARG A 206 -38.33 -7.24 -5.42
N LEU A 207 -38.63 -8.16 -6.34
CA LEU A 207 -37.67 -8.62 -7.34
C LEU A 207 -37.28 -7.50 -8.33
N ARG A 208 -38.22 -6.63 -8.71
CA ARG A 208 -37.91 -5.45 -9.54
C ARG A 208 -36.97 -4.47 -8.81
N GLN A 209 -37.17 -4.27 -7.50
CA GLN A 209 -36.27 -3.45 -6.68
C GLN A 209 -34.87 -4.09 -6.58
N GLU A 210 -34.79 -5.40 -6.33
CA GLU A 210 -33.52 -6.13 -6.26
C GLU A 210 -32.75 -6.08 -7.59
N ILE A 211 -33.44 -6.24 -8.73
CA ILE A 211 -32.85 -6.10 -10.06
C ILE A 211 -32.33 -4.67 -10.28
N ALA A 212 -33.08 -3.64 -9.86
CA ALA A 212 -32.65 -2.25 -9.98
C ALA A 212 -31.41 -1.97 -9.11
N GLU A 213 -31.36 -2.51 -7.89
CA GLU A 213 -30.20 -2.39 -7.01
C GLU A 213 -28.98 -3.12 -7.58
N LEU A 214 -29.14 -4.35 -8.08
CA LEU A 214 -28.06 -5.11 -8.71
C LEU A 214 -27.51 -4.40 -9.94
N LYS A 215 -28.37 -3.80 -10.78
CA LYS A 215 -27.94 -2.97 -11.90
C LYS A 215 -27.16 -1.74 -11.43
N SER A 216 -27.63 -1.05 -10.39
CA SER A 216 -26.93 0.10 -9.82
C SER A 216 -25.55 -0.29 -9.25
N ARG A 217 -25.46 -1.43 -8.56
CA ARG A 217 -24.18 -2.00 -8.08
C ARG A 217 -23.23 -2.33 -9.23
N GLN A 218 -23.76 -2.93 -10.30
CA GLN A 218 -22.97 -3.27 -11.48
C GLN A 218 -22.43 -2.02 -12.17
N GLU A 219 -23.24 -0.96 -12.28
CA GLU A 219 -22.85 0.30 -12.90
C GLU A 219 -21.77 1.02 -12.08
N LYS A 220 -21.96 1.12 -10.76
CA LYS A 220 -20.92 1.65 -9.83
C LYS A 220 -19.63 0.83 -9.86
N GLY A 221 -19.75 -0.49 -9.98
CA GLY A 221 -18.60 -1.39 -10.12
C GLY A 221 -17.79 -1.13 -11.40
N LYS A 222 -18.47 -0.85 -12.52
CA LYS A 222 -17.80 -0.51 -13.79
C LYS A 222 -17.09 0.83 -13.72
N GLU A 223 -17.70 1.83 -13.10
CA GLU A 223 -17.15 3.19 -13.00
C GLU A 223 -15.87 3.22 -12.14
N SER A 224 -15.85 2.50 -11.01
CA SER A 224 -14.66 2.38 -10.17
C SER A 224 -13.51 1.58 -10.82
N HIS A 225 -13.83 0.65 -11.73
CA HIS A 225 -12.83 -0.15 -12.42
C HIS A 225 -12.15 0.63 -13.56
N ASP A 226 -12.83 1.57 -14.19
CA ASP A 226 -12.28 2.32 -15.32
C ASP A 226 -11.30 3.41 -14.87
N VAL A 227 -11.62 4.13 -13.79
CA VAL A 227 -10.73 5.19 -13.25
C VAL A 227 -9.36 4.62 -12.84
N GLY A 228 -9.34 3.44 -12.20
CA GLY A 228 -8.09 2.79 -11.81
C GLY A 228 -7.24 2.31 -13.00
N LYS A 229 -7.87 1.99 -14.15
CA LYS A 229 -7.15 1.60 -15.37
C LYS A 229 -6.49 2.80 -16.04
N GLU A 230 -7.17 3.94 -16.06
CA GLU A 230 -6.63 5.18 -16.64
C GLU A 230 -5.42 5.69 -15.85
N ASP A 231 -5.51 5.70 -14.51
CA ASP A 231 -4.40 6.07 -13.63
C ASP A 231 -3.20 5.11 -13.79
N GLY A 232 -3.48 3.80 -13.89
CA GLY A 232 -2.44 2.80 -14.16
C GLY A 232 -1.77 2.98 -15.52
N LEU A 233 -2.54 3.33 -16.56
CA LEU A 233 -2.02 3.65 -17.89
C LEU A 233 -1.12 4.89 -17.87
N LEU A 234 -1.55 5.96 -17.21
CA LEU A 234 -0.76 7.18 -17.05
C LEU A 234 0.54 6.92 -16.30
N ALA A 235 0.48 6.16 -15.20
CA ALA A 235 1.67 5.77 -14.44
C ALA A 235 2.67 4.98 -15.30
N MET A 236 2.19 4.03 -16.10
CA MET A 236 3.05 3.26 -16.99
C MET A 236 3.61 4.10 -18.15
N GLN A 237 2.84 5.04 -18.68
CA GLN A 237 3.31 5.96 -19.71
C GLN A 237 4.44 6.86 -19.16
N LEU A 238 4.32 7.31 -17.92
CA LEU A 238 5.35 8.09 -17.23
C LEU A 238 6.62 7.27 -17.01
N GLN A 239 6.48 6.00 -16.59
CA GLN A 239 7.61 5.09 -16.43
C GLN A 239 8.33 4.79 -17.77
N ILE A 240 7.58 4.61 -18.86
CA ILE A 240 8.15 4.44 -20.21
C ILE A 240 8.95 5.69 -20.60
N GLN A 241 8.42 6.88 -20.30
CA GLN A 241 9.12 8.13 -20.56
C GLN A 241 10.41 8.23 -19.76
N GLU A 242 10.40 7.94 -18.46
CA GLU A 242 11.59 7.92 -17.61
C GLU A 242 12.64 6.93 -18.14
N LEU A 243 12.24 5.70 -18.48
CA LEU A 243 13.13 4.70 -19.07
C LEU A 243 13.73 5.16 -20.40
N SER A 244 12.97 5.88 -21.22
CA SER A 244 13.48 6.46 -22.48
C SER A 244 14.56 7.51 -22.23
N THR A 245 14.40 8.37 -21.21
CA THR A 245 15.41 9.37 -20.84
C THR A 245 16.69 8.71 -20.33
N ILE A 246 16.56 7.64 -19.54
CA ILE A 246 17.71 6.87 -19.03
C ILE A 246 18.45 6.19 -20.18
N ARG A 247 17.74 5.59 -21.14
CA ARG A 247 18.36 4.97 -22.33
C ARG A 247 19.14 6.00 -23.15
N SER A 248 18.57 7.16 -23.41
CA SER A 248 19.26 8.24 -24.14
C SER A 248 20.52 8.73 -23.40
N ALA A 249 20.44 8.94 -22.10
CA ALA A 249 21.60 9.32 -21.29
C ALA A 249 22.70 8.24 -21.29
N LEU A 250 22.31 6.96 -21.28
CA LEU A 250 23.24 5.84 -21.35
C LEU A 250 23.95 5.77 -22.72
N GLU A 251 23.21 5.97 -23.82
CA GLU A 251 23.75 6.04 -25.18
C GLU A 251 24.76 7.18 -25.31
N GLU A 252 24.46 8.37 -24.77
CA GLU A 252 25.38 9.51 -24.78
C GLU A 252 26.68 9.21 -24.02
N LYS A 253 26.58 8.57 -22.84
CA LYS A 253 27.74 8.15 -22.04
C LYS A 253 28.57 7.10 -22.78
N ASN A 254 27.93 6.16 -23.48
CA ASN A 254 28.62 5.17 -24.31
C ASN A 254 29.36 5.84 -25.48
N ALA A 255 28.76 6.82 -26.14
CA ALA A 255 29.43 7.59 -27.19
C ALA A 255 30.67 8.33 -26.65
N LYS A 256 30.55 8.95 -25.47
CA LYS A 256 31.69 9.59 -24.78
C LYS A 256 32.79 8.60 -24.41
N LEU A 257 32.43 7.42 -23.91
CA LEU A 257 33.38 6.35 -23.58
C LEU A 257 34.13 5.89 -24.84
N SER A 258 33.41 5.65 -25.94
CA SER A 258 34.01 5.30 -27.23
C SER A 258 35.00 6.37 -27.71
N SER A 259 34.65 7.65 -27.61
CA SER A 259 35.56 8.76 -27.93
C SER A 259 36.80 8.81 -27.03
N LEU A 260 36.65 8.58 -25.72
CA LEU A 260 37.80 8.50 -24.81
C LEU A 260 38.68 7.30 -25.10
N LYS A 261 38.09 6.16 -25.50
CA LYS A 261 38.83 4.95 -25.86
C LYS A 261 39.69 5.18 -27.10
N THR A 262 39.16 5.85 -28.13
CA THR A 262 39.95 6.20 -29.32
C THR A 262 41.07 7.19 -29.00
N LYS A 263 40.80 8.22 -28.18
CA LYS A 263 41.84 9.17 -27.71
C LYS A 263 42.92 8.46 -26.87
N ASN A 264 42.55 7.56 -25.96
CA ASN A 264 43.51 6.80 -25.17
C ASN A 264 44.38 5.90 -26.06
N ASN A 265 43.77 5.23 -27.04
CA ASN A 265 44.50 4.43 -28.03
C ASN A 265 45.46 5.30 -28.85
N HIS A 266 45.10 6.53 -29.19
CA HIS A 266 45.97 7.46 -29.89
C HIS A 266 47.17 7.87 -29.03
N LEU A 267 46.94 8.30 -27.78
CA LEU A 267 48.02 8.63 -26.84
C LEU A 267 48.96 7.44 -26.59
N ARG A 268 48.41 6.22 -26.52
CA ARG A 268 49.20 4.98 -26.40
C ARG A 268 50.13 4.74 -27.60
N LYS A 269 49.78 5.24 -28.80
CA LYS A 269 50.63 5.16 -29.99
C LYS A 269 51.66 6.30 -30.03
N GLU A 270 51.28 7.52 -29.66
CA GLU A 270 52.19 8.68 -29.66
C GLU A 270 53.27 8.58 -28.56
N PHE A 271 52.96 7.96 -27.43
CA PHE A 271 53.89 7.92 -26.30
C PHE A 271 55.18 7.13 -26.58
N PRO A 272 55.14 5.95 -27.25
CA PRO A 272 56.34 5.30 -27.79
C PRO A 272 57.13 6.17 -28.76
N GLU A 273 56.46 6.84 -29.71
CA GLU A 273 57.12 7.71 -30.71
C GLU A 273 57.87 8.85 -30.01
N LEU A 274 57.25 9.50 -29.02
CA LEU A 274 57.89 10.53 -28.23
C LEU A 274 59.05 9.97 -27.39
N ARG A 275 58.93 8.77 -26.84
CA ARG A 275 60.03 8.10 -26.13
C ARG A 275 61.21 7.84 -27.07
N GLU A 276 60.96 7.39 -28.28
CA GLU A 276 61.99 7.17 -29.30
C GLU A 276 62.67 8.49 -29.70
N GLU A 277 61.90 9.57 -29.87
CA GLU A 277 62.44 10.91 -30.14
C GLU A 277 63.34 11.41 -29.01
N VAL A 278 62.92 11.24 -27.75
CA VAL A 278 63.74 11.59 -26.57
C VAL A 278 65.03 10.77 -26.53
N VAL A 279 64.98 9.48 -26.87
CA VAL A 279 66.18 8.62 -26.97
C VAL A 279 67.11 9.10 -28.09
N LEU A 280 66.57 9.46 -29.26
CA LEU A 280 67.33 10.01 -30.38
C LEU A 280 68.02 11.33 -30.04
N ILE A 281 67.32 12.24 -29.34
CA ILE A 281 67.91 13.51 -28.90
C ILE A 281 69.00 13.28 -27.85
N ARG A 282 68.82 12.32 -26.93
CA ARG A 282 69.81 11.98 -25.91
C ARG A 282 71.05 11.32 -26.51
N GLY A 283 70.89 10.49 -27.55
CA GLY A 283 72.00 9.84 -28.25
C GLY A 283 72.88 10.79 -29.08
N LYS A 284 72.38 11.98 -29.45
CA LYS A 284 73.13 13.00 -30.21
C LYS A 284 73.83 14.05 -29.35
N ARG A 285 73.57 14.08 -28.03
CA ARG A 285 74.34 14.90 -27.09
C ARG A 285 75.45 14.03 -26.53
N ASP A 286 76.66 14.17 -27.06
CA ASP A 286 77.86 13.60 -26.45
C ASP A 286 77.89 14.01 -24.97
N VAL A 287 77.76 13.02 -24.09
CA VAL A 287 77.70 13.15 -22.63
C VAL A 287 79.02 13.70 -22.03
N ALA A 288 80.01 14.00 -22.86
CA ALA A 288 81.33 14.45 -22.45
C ALA A 288 81.47 15.97 -22.19
N VAL A 289 80.48 16.83 -22.53
CA VAL A 289 80.66 18.30 -22.49
C VAL A 289 79.48 19.05 -21.83
N VAL A 290 78.76 18.45 -20.88
CA VAL A 290 77.66 19.14 -20.15
C VAL A 290 77.76 18.96 -18.63
N THR A 291 78.97 18.97 -18.09
CA THR A 291 79.23 19.07 -16.64
C THR A 291 79.99 20.33 -16.21
N GLU A 292 80.38 21.21 -17.14
CA GLU A 292 81.25 22.36 -16.81
C GLU A 292 80.62 23.76 -16.97
N SER A 293 79.34 23.86 -17.31
CA SER A 293 78.62 25.14 -17.35
C SER A 293 77.29 25.08 -16.63
N SER A 294 77.34 24.75 -15.34
CA SER A 294 76.26 25.10 -14.40
C SER A 294 76.46 26.56 -13.96
N PRO A 295 75.51 27.48 -14.18
CA PRO A 295 75.45 28.72 -13.40
C PRO A 295 75.08 28.34 -11.96
N PRO A 296 75.92 28.61 -10.95
CA PRO A 296 75.54 28.46 -9.57
C PRO A 296 74.87 29.77 -9.14
N GLU A 297 73.56 29.91 -9.33
CA GLU A 297 72.85 30.97 -8.65
C GLU A 297 71.40 30.56 -8.38
N GLU A 298 71.20 30.04 -7.17
CA GLU A 298 69.90 29.99 -6.53
C GLU A 298 69.27 31.39 -6.62
N PRO A 299 68.07 31.56 -7.19
CA PRO A 299 67.34 32.81 -7.01
C PRO A 299 67.02 32.89 -5.52
N ALA A 300 67.77 33.76 -4.84
CA ALA A 300 67.54 34.12 -3.46
C ALA A 300 66.04 34.35 -3.26
N LYS A 301 65.51 33.82 -2.15
CA LYS A 301 64.19 34.12 -1.61
C LYS A 301 64.09 35.62 -1.30
N GLY A 302 64.07 36.44 -2.34
CA GLY A 302 63.83 37.87 -2.29
C GLY A 302 62.37 38.05 -1.98
N LYS A 303 62.09 38.43 -0.74
CA LYS A 303 60.82 39.10 -0.40
C LYS A 303 60.64 40.22 -1.40
N GLN A 304 59.76 40.04 -2.39
CA GLN A 304 59.25 41.14 -3.18
C GLN A 304 58.56 42.07 -2.19
N LYS A 305 59.28 43.12 -1.76
CA LYS A 305 58.67 44.33 -1.23
C LYS A 305 57.76 44.81 -2.35
N ALA A 306 56.46 44.65 -2.16
CA ALA A 306 55.47 45.29 -3.01
C ALA A 306 55.79 46.78 -3.01
N ASP A 307 56.16 47.31 -4.18
CA ASP A 307 56.32 48.74 -4.37
C ASP A 307 54.99 49.42 -4.03
N PRO A 308 54.94 50.34 -3.05
CA PRO A 308 53.69 50.98 -2.61
C PRO A 308 53.05 51.88 -3.69
N LYS A 309 53.65 51.98 -4.88
CA LYS A 309 53.15 52.75 -6.04
C LYS A 309 52.12 52.01 -6.90
N PHE A 310 51.88 50.72 -6.69
CA PHE A 310 50.75 50.00 -7.30
C PHE A 310 49.58 49.80 -6.33
N THR A 311 49.41 50.70 -5.36
CA THR A 311 48.12 50.88 -4.69
C THR A 311 47.19 51.60 -5.67
N THR A 312 46.84 50.93 -6.77
CA THR A 312 45.72 51.32 -7.60
C THR A 312 44.49 51.24 -6.72
N MET A 313 44.07 52.39 -6.21
CA MET A 313 42.83 52.55 -5.46
C MET A 313 41.72 51.87 -6.27
N TYR A 314 41.11 50.82 -5.71
CA TYR A 314 39.97 50.16 -6.34
C TYR A 314 38.95 51.22 -6.74
N THR A 315 38.67 51.34 -8.03
CA THR A 315 37.66 52.29 -8.47
C THR A 315 36.30 51.82 -7.94
N PRO A 316 35.32 52.71 -7.74
CA PRO A 316 33.99 52.30 -7.31
C PRO A 316 33.37 51.19 -8.16
N LYS A 317 33.71 51.15 -9.47
CA LYS A 317 33.32 50.08 -10.39
C LYS A 317 33.98 48.74 -10.06
N ASP A 318 35.25 48.74 -9.63
CA ASP A 318 35.96 47.52 -9.23
C ASP A 318 35.40 46.97 -7.92
N LEU A 319 34.99 47.84 -6.98
CA LEU A 319 34.33 47.41 -5.75
C LEU A 319 32.95 46.81 -6.02
N GLU A 320 32.18 47.38 -6.95
CA GLU A 320 30.89 46.83 -7.37
C GLU A 320 31.06 45.47 -8.09
N ALA A 321 32.06 45.36 -8.97
CA ALA A 321 32.40 44.11 -9.64
C ALA A 321 32.83 43.03 -8.63
N LEU A 322 33.64 43.38 -7.63
CA LEU A 322 34.05 42.48 -6.56
C LEU A 322 32.87 42.04 -5.69
N GLN A 323 31.96 42.96 -5.34
CA GLN A 323 30.77 42.63 -4.56
C GLN A 323 29.82 41.72 -5.35
N LYS A 324 29.67 41.94 -6.65
CA LYS A 324 28.90 41.07 -7.55
C LYS A 324 29.52 39.68 -7.66
N ALA A 325 30.83 39.60 -7.85
CA ALA A 325 31.56 38.33 -7.89
C ALA A 325 31.43 37.57 -6.55
N TYR A 326 31.50 38.27 -5.42
CA TYR A 326 31.28 37.69 -4.11
C TYR A 326 29.87 37.10 -3.94
N LYS A 327 28.82 37.84 -4.34
CA LYS A 327 27.44 37.34 -4.31
C LYS A 327 27.24 36.12 -5.21
N GLN A 328 27.84 36.14 -6.41
CA GLN A 328 27.81 35.00 -7.33
C GLN A 328 28.53 33.78 -6.75
N ALA A 329 29.70 33.97 -6.12
CA ALA A 329 30.43 32.91 -5.46
C ALA A 329 29.65 32.31 -4.27
N LEU A 330 28.93 33.15 -3.53
CA LEU A 330 28.09 32.71 -2.42
C LEU A 330 26.89 31.86 -2.92
N ALA A 331 26.20 32.30 -3.98
CA ALA A 331 25.14 31.53 -4.61
C ALA A 331 25.64 30.20 -5.20
N ALA A 332 26.80 30.21 -5.85
CA ALA A 332 27.43 28.98 -6.38
C ALA A 332 27.80 28.00 -5.25
N LYS A 333 28.29 28.50 -4.11
CA LYS A 333 28.58 27.68 -2.92
C LYS A 333 27.31 27.03 -2.36
N GLU A 334 26.21 27.78 -2.24
CA GLU A 334 24.94 27.23 -1.77
C GLU A 334 24.37 26.15 -2.71
N MET A 335 24.48 26.36 -4.02
CA MET A 335 24.09 25.36 -5.01
C MET A 335 24.91 24.09 -4.88
N ALA A 336 26.24 24.21 -4.78
CA ALA A 336 27.14 23.07 -4.62
C ALA A 336 26.87 22.28 -3.32
N LEU A 337 26.51 22.97 -2.22
CA LEU A 337 26.12 22.30 -0.98
C LEU A 337 24.82 21.52 -1.12
N ARG A 338 23.78 22.08 -1.77
CA ARG A 338 22.53 21.33 -2.05
C ARG A 338 22.79 20.11 -2.93
N GLU A 339 23.62 20.23 -3.96
CA GLU A 339 23.97 19.09 -4.82
C GLU A 339 24.72 18.00 -4.06
N ALA A 340 25.64 18.38 -3.17
CA ALA A 340 26.35 17.44 -2.30
C ALA A 340 25.39 16.73 -1.33
N GLU A 341 24.41 17.43 -0.76
CA GLU A 341 23.37 16.83 0.09
C GLU A 341 22.50 15.83 -0.69
N MET A 342 22.01 16.19 -1.88
CA MET A 342 21.24 15.27 -2.73
C MET A 342 22.06 14.05 -3.18
N ALA A 343 23.37 14.21 -3.38
CA ALA A 343 24.26 13.10 -3.68
C ALA A 343 24.46 12.18 -2.46
N LYS A 344 24.60 12.76 -1.27
CA LYS A 344 24.68 12.02 0.00
C LYS A 344 23.39 11.23 0.26
N GLU A 345 22.22 11.83 0.01
CA GLU A 345 20.93 11.16 0.14
C GLU A 345 20.80 9.99 -0.85
N ARG A 346 21.18 10.20 -2.13
CA ARG A 346 21.20 9.11 -3.12
C ARG A 346 22.13 7.96 -2.71
N MET A 347 23.30 8.27 -2.20
CA MET A 347 24.23 7.27 -1.68
C MET A 347 23.66 6.53 -0.46
N ALA A 348 22.98 7.22 0.45
CA ALA A 348 22.30 6.61 1.58
C ALA A 348 21.17 5.67 1.14
N ARG A 349 20.33 6.10 0.19
CA ARG A 349 19.26 5.28 -0.40
C ARG A 349 19.80 4.04 -1.11
N MET A 350 20.88 4.17 -1.88
CA MET A 350 21.54 3.02 -2.54
C MET A 350 22.26 2.10 -1.55
N GLY A 351 22.84 2.65 -0.47
CA GLY A 351 23.46 1.87 0.60
C GLY A 351 22.44 0.99 1.33
N ALA A 352 21.29 1.56 1.69
CA ALA A 352 20.21 0.84 2.36
C ALA A 352 19.63 -0.31 1.51
N SER A 353 19.56 -0.14 0.18
CA SER A 353 19.05 -1.17 -0.74
C SER A 353 20.07 -2.27 -1.06
N ARG A 354 21.37 -2.00 -0.99
CA ARG A 354 22.43 -3.00 -1.23
C ARG A 354 22.66 -3.95 -0.04
N ILE A 355 22.39 -3.50 1.19
CA ILE A 355 22.57 -4.32 2.42
C ILE A 355 21.44 -5.37 2.57
N ARG A 356 20.23 -5.11 2.04
CA ARG A 356 19.12 -6.08 2.10
C ARG A 356 19.24 -7.27 1.15
N LEU A 357 20.03 -7.18 0.08
CA LEU A 357 20.16 -8.26 -0.91
C LEU A 357 21.33 -9.22 -0.65
N THR A 358 22.26 -8.88 0.25
CA THR A 358 23.49 -9.66 0.46
C THR A 358 23.53 -10.47 1.76
N SER A 359 22.59 -10.27 2.68
CA SER A 359 22.55 -10.97 3.97
C SER A 359 21.73 -12.28 3.98
N ARG A 360 21.01 -12.62 2.90
CA ARG A 360 20.16 -13.83 2.84
C ARG A 360 20.79 -15.07 2.17
N LYS A 361 22.08 -15.10 1.87
CA LYS A 361 22.74 -16.29 1.27
C LYS A 361 24.12 -16.59 1.88
N ALA A 362 24.19 -16.86 3.18
CA ALA A 362 25.38 -17.46 3.80
C ALA A 362 25.03 -18.31 5.04
N SER A 363 23.93 -19.05 5.00
CA SER A 363 23.58 -20.05 6.02
C SER A 363 23.12 -21.34 5.34
N ALA A 364 24.02 -21.96 4.58
CA ALA A 364 23.87 -23.33 4.15
C ALA A 364 25.08 -24.13 4.63
N ARG A 365 24.85 -24.81 5.76
CA ARG A 365 25.32 -26.14 6.13
C ARG A 365 26.81 -26.43 5.95
N LYS A 366 27.50 -26.53 7.10
CA LYS A 366 28.70 -27.34 7.28
C LYS A 366 28.37 -28.80 6.95
N THR A 367 28.53 -29.21 5.70
CA THR A 367 28.68 -30.62 5.34
C THR A 367 30.17 -30.90 5.19
N THR A 368 30.65 -31.85 5.97
CA THR A 368 31.98 -32.44 5.96
C THR A 368 32.38 -32.82 4.52
N PRO A 369 33.50 -32.30 3.97
CA PRO A 369 33.96 -32.71 2.65
C PRO A 369 34.68 -34.05 2.77
N THR A 370 33.97 -35.17 2.58
CA THR A 370 34.60 -36.47 2.39
C THR A 370 34.95 -36.65 0.91
N ASN A 371 36.27 -36.65 0.65
CA ASN A 371 36.94 -37.41 -0.41
C ASN A 371 36.59 -37.08 -1.88
N LEU A 372 36.97 -35.89 -2.34
CA LEU A 372 37.26 -35.70 -3.77
C LEU A 372 38.73 -36.03 -4.03
N ARG A 373 38.96 -37.24 -4.54
CA ARG A 373 40.23 -37.71 -5.09
C ARG A 373 40.73 -36.72 -6.14
N THR A 374 41.93 -36.20 -5.92
CA THR A 374 42.72 -35.46 -6.90
C THR A 374 43.14 -36.41 -8.03
N SER A 375 42.48 -36.32 -9.18
CA SER A 375 43.09 -36.73 -10.45
C SER A 375 43.27 -35.47 -11.30
N PHE A 376 44.47 -34.90 -11.20
CA PHE A 376 44.99 -33.98 -12.20
C PHE A 376 45.10 -34.77 -13.51
N GLN A 377 44.23 -34.44 -14.48
CA GLN A 377 44.48 -34.76 -15.87
C GLN A 377 44.72 -33.42 -16.56
N ALA A 378 45.96 -33.22 -16.99
CA ALA A 378 46.43 -32.04 -17.69
C ALA A 378 45.57 -31.81 -18.94
N VAL A 379 44.89 -30.66 -18.99
CA VAL A 379 44.26 -30.19 -20.22
C VAL A 379 45.32 -29.43 -21.00
N GLU A 380 45.82 -30.11 -22.02
CA GLU A 380 46.64 -29.58 -23.10
C GLU A 380 45.92 -28.40 -23.78
N VAL A 381 46.67 -27.32 -23.96
CA VAL A 381 46.29 -26.17 -24.77
C VAL A 381 46.46 -26.58 -26.23
N GLY A 382 45.35 -26.93 -26.88
CA GLY A 382 45.27 -27.18 -28.32
C GLY A 382 44.65 -25.99 -29.04
N SER A 383 45.45 -25.37 -29.91
CA SER A 383 45.05 -24.48 -31.00
C SER A 383 44.57 -25.33 -32.18
N ASP A 384 43.41 -25.02 -32.76
CA ASP A 384 42.99 -25.40 -34.13
C ASP A 384 41.66 -24.67 -34.40
N GLU A 385 41.62 -23.68 -35.30
CA GLU A 385 41.41 -23.78 -36.76
C GLU A 385 40.05 -24.39 -37.16
N GLU A 386 39.28 -23.53 -37.83
CA GLU A 386 38.23 -23.73 -38.86
C GLU A 386 37.46 -25.06 -38.90
N GLU A 387 36.13 -25.02 -38.70
CA GLU A 387 35.17 -25.24 -39.81
C GLU A 387 33.69 -25.22 -39.35
N GLU A 388 32.91 -24.58 -40.23
CA GLU A 388 31.54 -24.82 -40.65
C GLU A 388 30.30 -24.70 -39.72
N GLU A 389 29.47 -23.78 -40.20
CA GLU A 389 28.04 -23.58 -40.09
C GLU A 389 27.20 -24.82 -39.72
N HIS A 390 26.47 -24.71 -38.60
CA HIS A 390 25.10 -25.19 -38.60
C HIS A 390 24.16 -24.18 -37.91
N GLU A 391 23.27 -23.70 -38.75
CA GLU A 391 22.09 -22.88 -38.55
C GLU A 391 21.26 -23.25 -37.29
N GLY A 392 21.02 -22.26 -36.44
CA GLY A 392 20.20 -22.39 -35.23
C GLY A 392 20.07 -21.07 -34.48
N GLY A 393 19.70 -20.01 -35.20
CA GLY A 393 19.71 -18.63 -34.73
C GLY A 393 18.83 -18.35 -33.50
N LEU A 394 19.45 -18.26 -32.32
CA LEU A 394 18.93 -17.49 -31.20
C LEU A 394 19.26 -16.02 -31.42
N VAL A 395 18.46 -15.39 -32.26
CA VAL A 395 18.43 -13.94 -32.41
C VAL A 395 18.02 -13.33 -31.07
N ALA A 396 18.96 -12.62 -30.44
CA ALA A 396 18.71 -11.69 -29.35
C ALA A 396 17.81 -10.55 -29.84
N GLY A 397 16.52 -10.85 -29.97
CA GLY A 397 15.48 -9.94 -30.42
C GLY A 397 14.96 -9.12 -29.25
N LYS A 398 15.16 -7.80 -29.33
CA LYS A 398 14.31 -6.72 -28.80
C LYS A 398 13.27 -7.16 -27.76
N ALA A 399 13.49 -6.74 -26.51
CA ALA A 399 12.47 -6.71 -25.46
C ALA A 399 11.25 -5.89 -25.95
N LYS A 400 10.31 -6.58 -26.61
CA LYS A 400 8.94 -6.12 -26.80
C LYS A 400 8.33 -6.09 -25.40
N THR A 401 7.97 -4.91 -24.94
CA THR A 401 7.11 -4.70 -23.78
C THR A 401 5.85 -5.54 -23.99
N ARG A 402 5.75 -6.68 -23.29
CA ARG A 402 4.55 -7.49 -23.27
C ARG A 402 3.42 -6.65 -22.65
N PRO A 403 2.21 -6.63 -23.24
CA PRO A 403 1.07 -5.93 -22.67
C PRO A 403 0.78 -6.44 -21.25
N ILE A 404 0.32 -5.54 -20.36
CA ILE A 404 0.07 -5.80 -18.93
C ILE A 404 -0.89 -6.99 -18.71
N VAL A 405 -1.77 -7.26 -19.69
CA VAL A 405 -2.67 -8.41 -19.71
C VAL A 405 -1.89 -9.73 -19.67
N ASP A 406 -0.71 -9.80 -20.30
CA ASP A 406 0.15 -10.98 -20.28
C ASP A 406 0.77 -11.21 -18.89
N VAL A 407 1.00 -10.17 -18.09
CA VAL A 407 1.61 -10.32 -16.76
C VAL A 407 0.63 -10.93 -15.75
N ALA A 408 -0.65 -10.57 -15.83
CA ALA A 408 -1.69 -11.18 -15.02
C ALA A 408 -1.91 -12.64 -15.42
N HIS A 409 -1.94 -12.92 -16.73
CA HIS A 409 -2.04 -14.27 -17.26
C HIS A 409 -0.83 -15.14 -16.87
N ASP A 410 0.39 -14.62 -16.98
CA ASP A 410 1.63 -15.32 -16.59
C ASP A 410 1.63 -15.65 -15.08
N LEU A 411 1.07 -14.79 -14.23
CA LEU A 411 0.91 -15.05 -12.80
C LEU A 411 -0.14 -16.13 -12.51
N GLU A 412 -1.24 -16.14 -13.25
CA GLU A 412 -2.28 -17.17 -13.15
C GLU A 412 -1.75 -18.53 -13.64
N GLU A 413 -1.04 -18.56 -14.76
CA GLU A 413 -0.36 -19.77 -15.25
C GLU A 413 0.66 -20.29 -14.24
N THR A 414 1.48 -19.41 -13.66
CA THR A 414 2.48 -19.80 -12.65
C THR A 414 1.80 -20.39 -11.42
N ARG A 415 0.67 -19.84 -10.98
CA ARG A 415 -0.10 -20.38 -9.85
C ARG A 415 -0.75 -21.73 -10.20
N MET A 416 -1.33 -21.85 -11.38
CA MET A 416 -1.88 -23.11 -11.88
C MET A 416 -0.82 -24.22 -11.93
N ILE A 417 0.40 -23.90 -12.38
CA ILE A 417 1.54 -24.84 -12.38
C ILE A 417 1.87 -25.28 -10.95
N LYS A 418 1.89 -24.37 -9.96
CA LYS A 418 2.12 -24.72 -8.55
C LYS A 418 1.06 -25.69 -8.01
N PHE A 419 -0.22 -25.43 -8.26
CA PHE A 419 -1.30 -26.35 -7.84
C PHE A 419 -1.16 -27.72 -8.52
N ARG A 420 -0.83 -27.74 -9.81
CA ARG A 420 -0.57 -28.98 -10.55
C ARG A 420 0.59 -29.76 -9.94
N ASP A 421 1.69 -29.10 -9.60
CA ASP A 421 2.85 -29.75 -9.01
C ASP A 421 2.57 -30.32 -7.60
N VAL A 422 1.80 -29.61 -6.77
CA VAL A 422 1.36 -30.10 -5.46
C VAL A 422 0.50 -31.35 -5.62
N ARG A 423 -0.53 -31.31 -6.48
CA ARG A 423 -1.40 -32.47 -6.73
C ARG A 423 -0.65 -33.63 -7.37
N MET A 424 0.29 -33.36 -8.27
CA MET A 424 1.16 -34.39 -8.84
C MET A 424 2.02 -35.08 -7.78
N LYS A 425 2.52 -34.35 -6.76
CA LYS A 425 3.27 -34.96 -5.66
C LYS A 425 2.40 -35.86 -4.78
N GLU A 426 1.19 -35.44 -4.47
CA GLU A 426 0.22 -36.25 -3.71
C GLU A 426 -0.15 -37.53 -4.48
N ILE A 427 -0.47 -37.39 -5.77
CA ILE A 427 -0.92 -38.49 -6.63
C ILE A 427 0.20 -39.48 -6.96
N ARG A 428 1.47 -39.04 -6.99
CA ARG A 428 2.62 -39.95 -7.16
C ARG A 428 2.74 -40.98 -6.03
N GLN A 429 2.27 -40.63 -4.84
CA GLN A 429 2.31 -41.53 -3.68
C GLN A 429 1.08 -42.45 -3.61
N ALA A 430 0.04 -42.19 -4.40
CA ALA A 430 -1.18 -42.99 -4.42
C ALA A 430 -0.94 -44.39 -5.02
N LYS A 431 -1.50 -45.41 -4.35
CA LYS A 431 -1.47 -46.79 -4.83
C LYS A 431 -2.40 -46.93 -6.03
N LYS A 432 -2.19 -47.98 -6.84
CA LYS A 432 -2.97 -48.24 -8.05
C LYS A 432 -4.48 -48.30 -7.79
N ALA A 433 -4.91 -48.94 -6.70
CA ALA A 433 -6.33 -49.03 -6.33
C ALA A 433 -6.95 -47.66 -6.05
N ASP A 434 -6.24 -46.79 -5.32
CA ASP A 434 -6.70 -45.43 -5.02
C ASP A 434 -6.75 -44.57 -6.28
N MET A 435 -5.84 -44.81 -7.24
CA MET A 435 -5.86 -44.15 -8.54
C MET A 435 -7.05 -44.56 -9.41
N GLU A 436 -7.44 -45.83 -9.40
CA GLU A 436 -8.62 -46.29 -10.13
C GLU A 436 -9.90 -45.63 -9.58
N ILE A 437 -10.02 -45.48 -8.26
CA ILE A 437 -11.12 -44.75 -7.61
C ILE A 437 -11.11 -43.28 -8.04
N ALA A 438 -9.96 -42.61 -7.96
CA ALA A 438 -9.83 -41.20 -8.35
C ALA A 438 -10.16 -40.97 -9.84
N CYS A 439 -9.78 -41.88 -10.73
CA CYS A 439 -10.16 -41.79 -12.14
C CYS A 439 -11.68 -41.93 -12.36
N VAL A 440 -12.34 -42.80 -11.61
CA VAL A 440 -13.80 -42.96 -11.67
C VAL A 440 -14.52 -41.70 -11.15
N GLU A 441 -14.06 -41.14 -10.03
CA GLU A 441 -14.60 -39.89 -9.48
C GLU A 441 -14.48 -38.72 -10.46
N GLU A 442 -13.37 -38.65 -11.20
CA GLU A 442 -13.11 -37.60 -12.17
C GLU A 442 -13.66 -37.91 -13.58
N GLY A 443 -14.30 -39.07 -13.77
CA GLY A 443 -14.89 -39.48 -15.05
C GLY A 443 -13.87 -39.77 -16.15
N ILE A 444 -12.62 -40.09 -15.79
CA ILE A 444 -11.53 -40.38 -16.73
C ILE A 444 -11.49 -41.88 -17.02
N SER A 445 -11.62 -42.27 -18.29
CA SER A 445 -11.43 -43.66 -18.69
C SER A 445 -9.95 -44.04 -18.69
N TYR A 446 -9.64 -45.17 -18.06
CA TYR A 446 -8.27 -45.54 -17.71
C TYR A 446 -7.50 -46.04 -18.95
N ILE A 447 -6.62 -45.21 -19.54
CA ILE A 447 -5.82 -45.60 -20.72
C ILE A 447 -4.38 -45.96 -20.34
N LYS A 448 -3.70 -45.16 -19.50
CA LYS A 448 -2.37 -45.44 -18.93
C LYS A 448 -2.26 -44.82 -17.53
N LEU A 449 -1.69 -45.54 -16.56
CA LEU A 449 -1.64 -45.13 -15.15
C LEU A 449 -0.97 -43.75 -14.95
N ASP A 450 0.12 -43.46 -15.67
CA ASP A 450 0.81 -42.17 -15.55
C ASP A 450 0.08 -41.01 -16.26
N GLN A 451 -0.63 -41.30 -17.35
CA GLN A 451 -1.51 -40.32 -18.00
C GLN A 451 -2.69 -39.99 -17.09
N ALA A 452 -3.33 -41.02 -16.54
CA ALA A 452 -4.41 -40.90 -15.56
C ALA A 452 -3.99 -40.08 -14.32
N ARG A 453 -2.78 -40.31 -13.79
CA ARG A 453 -2.22 -39.49 -12.70
C ARG A 453 -2.09 -38.02 -13.07
N THR A 454 -1.64 -37.74 -14.29
CA THR A 454 -1.46 -36.38 -14.80
C THR A 454 -2.80 -35.67 -15.00
N ASP A 455 -3.76 -36.36 -15.59
CA ASP A 455 -5.09 -35.81 -15.88
C ASP A 455 -5.88 -35.57 -14.58
N VAL A 456 -5.83 -36.50 -13.62
CA VAL A 456 -6.44 -36.33 -12.29
C VAL A 456 -5.79 -35.15 -11.53
N ALA A 457 -4.46 -35.02 -11.58
CA ALA A 457 -3.77 -33.90 -10.96
C ALA A 457 -4.17 -32.56 -11.57
N GLU A 458 -4.32 -32.51 -12.90
CA GLU A 458 -4.73 -31.32 -13.62
C GLU A 458 -6.17 -30.91 -13.30
N ILE A 459 -7.12 -31.85 -13.28
CA ILE A 459 -8.52 -31.57 -12.94
C ILE A 459 -8.63 -31.07 -11.49
N ARG A 460 -7.94 -31.71 -10.54
CA ARG A 460 -7.94 -31.28 -9.14
C ARG A 460 -7.30 -29.90 -8.97
N ALA A 461 -6.18 -29.65 -9.65
CA ALA A 461 -5.54 -28.33 -9.64
C ALA A 461 -6.45 -27.22 -10.17
N ARG A 462 -7.20 -27.47 -11.26
CA ARG A 462 -8.18 -26.52 -11.79
C ARG A 462 -9.29 -26.22 -10.78
N ARG A 463 -9.85 -27.24 -10.11
CA ARG A 463 -10.88 -27.05 -9.09
C ARG A 463 -10.39 -26.25 -7.88
N ASP A 464 -9.19 -26.56 -7.39
CA ASP A 464 -8.58 -25.82 -6.28
C ASP A 464 -8.34 -24.35 -6.64
N PHE A 465 -7.88 -24.10 -7.88
CA PHE A 465 -7.68 -22.75 -8.39
C PHE A 465 -8.99 -21.96 -8.51
N ASP A 466 -10.07 -22.59 -9.00
CA ASP A 466 -11.39 -21.97 -9.07
C ASP A 466 -11.96 -21.63 -7.68
N VAL A 467 -11.74 -22.50 -6.69
CA VAL A 467 -12.11 -22.24 -5.30
C VAL A 467 -11.28 -21.09 -4.73
N TRP A 468 -9.98 -21.07 -5.00
CA TRP A 468 -9.08 -20.00 -4.59
C TRP A 468 -9.46 -18.64 -5.21
N LEU A 469 -9.84 -18.60 -6.49
CA LEU A 469 -10.34 -17.39 -7.14
C LEU A 469 -11.61 -16.87 -6.46
N LYS A 470 -12.56 -17.76 -6.15
CA LYS A 470 -13.79 -17.39 -5.42
C LYS A 470 -13.50 -16.89 -4.00
N ASP A 471 -12.51 -17.46 -3.32
CA ASP A 471 -12.11 -17.02 -1.97
C ASP A 471 -11.38 -15.66 -2.01
N ARG A 472 -10.56 -15.42 -3.04
CA ARG A 472 -9.93 -14.11 -3.30
C ARG A 472 -10.97 -13.02 -3.53
N ASP A 473 -11.99 -13.30 -4.34
CA ASP A 473 -13.06 -12.34 -4.63
C ASP A 473 -13.90 -12.04 -3.37
N ARG A 474 -14.09 -13.02 -2.48
CA ARG A 474 -14.76 -12.86 -1.18
C ARG A 474 -13.94 -12.05 -0.17
N LYS A 475 -12.62 -12.21 -0.17
CA LYS A 475 -11.69 -11.48 0.72
C LYS A 475 -11.40 -10.05 0.27
N GLY A 476 -12.02 -9.59 -0.82
CA GLY A 476 -12.13 -8.19 -1.17
C GLY A 476 -10.78 -7.50 -1.39
N GLY A 477 -10.04 -7.92 -2.42
CA GLY A 477 -8.96 -7.13 -3.03
C GLY A 477 -7.84 -6.65 -2.09
N SER A 478 -7.77 -7.14 -0.86
CA SER A 478 -6.59 -6.97 -0.02
C SER A 478 -5.46 -7.69 -0.73
N GLU A 479 -4.50 -6.89 -1.23
CA GLU A 479 -3.27 -7.42 -1.82
C GLU A 479 -2.75 -8.53 -0.91
N PRO A 480 -2.47 -9.73 -1.42
CA PRO A 480 -1.91 -10.79 -0.60
C PRO A 480 -0.59 -10.27 -0.07
N ASP A 481 -0.53 -10.03 1.25
CA ASP A 481 0.69 -9.72 1.96
C ASP A 481 1.72 -10.77 1.53
N LYS A 482 2.81 -10.30 0.91
CA LYS A 482 3.84 -11.13 0.25
C LYS A 482 4.67 -11.96 1.25
N ASP A 483 4.19 -12.12 2.48
CA ASP A 483 4.95 -12.65 3.60
C ASP A 483 4.43 -14.02 4.11
N GLU A 484 3.38 -14.60 3.53
CA GLU A 484 2.86 -15.91 3.99
C GLU A 484 3.59 -17.15 3.45
N ASP A 485 4.46 -17.03 2.42
CA ASP A 485 5.14 -18.17 1.78
C ASP A 485 6.29 -18.79 2.64
N ASP A 486 6.58 -18.28 3.85
CA ASP A 486 7.68 -18.77 4.71
C ASP A 486 7.24 -19.63 5.92
N SER A 487 5.95 -19.95 6.07
CA SER A 487 5.43 -20.62 7.29
C SER A 487 5.45 -22.16 7.29
N GLU A 488 5.80 -22.82 6.18
CA GLU A 488 5.54 -24.26 6.00
C GLU A 488 6.72 -25.20 6.33
N GLN A 489 7.77 -24.75 7.02
CA GLN A 489 8.95 -25.60 7.34
C GLN A 489 9.21 -25.86 8.83
N SER A 490 8.26 -25.66 9.73
CA SER A 490 8.34 -26.20 11.09
C SER A 490 7.84 -27.65 11.15
N TYR A 491 8.57 -28.58 10.51
CA TYR A 491 8.45 -30.00 10.84
C TYR A 491 9.04 -30.25 12.23
N ALA A 492 8.14 -30.57 13.15
CA ALA A 492 8.45 -31.08 14.47
C ALA A 492 9.30 -32.35 14.36
N THR A 493 10.58 -32.25 14.71
CA THR A 493 11.40 -33.39 15.07
C THR A 493 11.19 -33.64 16.57
N SER A 494 10.05 -34.24 16.92
CA SER A 494 9.89 -34.91 18.20
C SER A 494 10.80 -36.12 18.17
N THR A 495 11.97 -36.00 18.78
CA THR A 495 12.83 -37.13 19.09
C THR A 495 12.23 -37.82 20.31
N GLU A 496 11.49 -38.91 20.07
CA GLU A 496 11.17 -39.86 21.14
C GLU A 496 12.49 -40.46 21.65
N ASP A 497 12.80 -40.20 22.92
CA ASP A 497 13.82 -40.89 23.69
C ASP A 497 13.46 -42.38 23.76
N VAL A 498 14.13 -43.20 22.96
CA VAL A 498 14.13 -44.65 23.12
C VAL A 498 15.02 -44.98 24.32
N HIS A 499 14.40 -45.24 25.46
CA HIS A 499 15.01 -45.93 26.59
C HIS A 499 15.20 -47.41 26.20
N GLU A 500 16.44 -47.84 25.99
CA GLU A 500 16.83 -49.26 26.01
C GLU A 500 17.79 -49.49 27.18
N GLY A 501 17.50 -50.56 27.93
CA GLY A 501 18.33 -51.10 29.01
C GLY A 501 19.29 -52.18 28.57
#